data_AF-Q4UAN7-F1
#
_entry.id   AF-Q4UAN7-F1
#
_cell.length_a   1.000
_cell.length_b   1.000
_cell.length_c   1.000
_cell.angle_alpha   90.00
_cell.angle_beta   90.00
_cell.angle_gamma   90.00
#
_symmetry.space_group_name_H-M   'P 1'
#
loop_
_entity.id
_entity.type
_entity.pdbx_description
1 polymer ?
#
loop_
_entity_poly.entity_id
_entity_poly.type
_entity_poly.pdbx_seq_one_letter_code
_entity_poly.pdbx_strand_id
1 'polypeptide(L)'
;MKTESPKKSESKEHDPKRNLRRFSLSNYNNFTVRTILTILLAIGFVFIFLCGHFYIAFLVVLSIIKMYYEILSLHDKALSFAVTSDDEFVTGTPSINRASSSQNSLLSKQHSGSQASKHRPSLKSLRNRERKTVYFFSKAPDLLSWISLETYFLCIALVLVSVPWLVPRLQHYNNWFSRSLLYVTSYHYLISFMLTMAGMIKFVISMERGRYKQHFLKLAMIVVSVLYVVCEGLMVITNIYYGMVWFLCPHVMVAVNDVLAYLFGRFVGKRPLIVISPKKTVEGFLYSALATTLLTVLIVPFLLNYKALLCPTNHFNLRPFVWLYSTNCKLPSVYQIKNWKLPEFAAKLLKRNNLPYSEFVLHMLVLSLFASLFAPFGGFLASGFKRALKVKDFSNVIPGHGGITDRFDCHILMGGFTYFYLKTFVRKQQLVEVVYKMFLKLPKNEQLELLSKFRQLS
;
A
#
# COMPACT_ATOMS: atom_id res chain seq x y z
N MET A 1 -61.32 -37.79 -47.94
CA MET A 1 -60.23 -38.79 -47.87
C MET A 1 -58.94 -38.04 -47.52
N LYS A 2 -58.14 -38.64 -46.64
CA LYS A 2 -57.08 -38.07 -45.77
C LYS A 2 -55.89 -37.42 -46.51
N THR A 3 -55.28 -36.42 -45.87
CA THR A 3 -53.87 -36.27 -45.35
C THR A 3 -53.57 -34.76 -45.25
N GLU A 4 -52.90 -34.16 -44.26
CA GLU A 4 -51.87 -34.61 -43.30
C GLU A 4 -51.77 -33.60 -42.13
N SER A 5 -51.62 -34.09 -40.90
CA SER A 5 -50.94 -33.41 -39.79
C SER A 5 -50.14 -34.49 -39.06
N PRO A 6 -48.91 -34.21 -38.56
CA PRO A 6 -48.82 -33.86 -37.14
C PRO A 6 -47.68 -32.90 -36.75
N LYS A 7 -47.88 -32.25 -35.61
CA LYS A 7 -46.92 -31.46 -34.81
C LYS A 7 -45.67 -32.28 -34.47
N LYS A 8 -44.47 -31.69 -34.67
CA LYS A 8 -43.20 -32.22 -34.15
C LYS A 8 -42.96 -31.70 -32.72
N SER A 9 -42.56 -32.66 -31.89
CA SER A 9 -42.31 -32.65 -30.45
C SER A 9 -41.16 -31.75 -29.99
N GLU A 10 -41.40 -30.90 -28.98
CA GLU A 10 -40.38 -30.42 -28.05
C GLU A 10 -40.19 -31.46 -26.93
N SER A 11 -39.13 -32.26 -27.00
CA SER A 11 -38.64 -33.02 -25.85
C SER A 11 -37.75 -32.12 -24.98
N LYS A 12 -38.29 -31.65 -23.85
CA LYS A 12 -37.51 -31.05 -22.76
C LYS A 12 -36.63 -32.13 -22.14
N GLU A 13 -35.35 -32.16 -22.53
CA GLU A 13 -34.35 -32.96 -21.83
C GLU A 13 -34.03 -32.31 -20.48
N HIS A 14 -34.40 -33.02 -19.42
CA HIS A 14 -34.25 -32.62 -18.03
C HIS A 14 -32.80 -32.90 -17.60
N ASP A 15 -31.94 -31.87 -17.60
CA ASP A 15 -30.55 -31.99 -17.16
C ASP A 15 -30.41 -31.76 -15.63
N PRO A 16 -30.24 -32.82 -14.81
CA PRO A 16 -30.05 -32.69 -13.36
C PRO A 16 -28.71 -32.01 -12.99
N LYS A 17 -27.72 -31.93 -13.89
CA LYS A 17 -26.42 -31.31 -13.60
C LYS A 17 -26.50 -29.78 -13.56
N ARG A 18 -27.46 -29.17 -14.26
CA ARG A 18 -27.69 -27.72 -14.22
C ARG A 18 -28.29 -27.27 -12.88
N ASN A 19 -29.10 -28.12 -12.26
CA ASN A 19 -29.65 -27.88 -10.93
C ASN A 19 -28.64 -28.18 -9.83
N LEU A 20 -27.82 -29.24 -9.93
CA LEU A 20 -26.72 -29.46 -8.98
C LEU A 20 -25.65 -28.37 -9.00
N ARG A 21 -25.31 -27.79 -10.17
CA ARG A 21 -24.39 -26.64 -10.24
C ARG A 21 -24.99 -25.34 -9.68
N ARG A 22 -26.31 -25.15 -9.77
CA ARG A 22 -26.99 -24.04 -9.07
C ARG A 22 -27.11 -24.27 -7.57
N PHE A 23 -27.23 -25.51 -7.13
CA PHE A 23 -27.34 -25.87 -5.71
C PHE A 23 -25.99 -25.84 -4.98
N SER A 24 -24.86 -25.94 -5.70
CA SER A 24 -23.51 -26.02 -5.11
C SER A 24 -22.83 -24.67 -4.85
N LEU A 25 -23.37 -23.53 -5.31
CA LEU A 25 -22.71 -22.22 -5.20
C LEU A 25 -23.61 -21.08 -4.71
N SER A 26 -24.81 -21.42 -4.24
CA SER A 26 -25.77 -20.45 -3.70
C SER A 26 -26.28 -20.98 -2.37
N ASN A 27 -25.90 -20.32 -1.28
CA ASN A 27 -26.41 -20.49 0.09
C ASN A 27 -25.72 -21.51 1.02
N TYR A 28 -24.39 -21.63 0.97
CA TYR A 28 -23.64 -21.90 2.20
C TYR A 28 -23.60 -20.58 2.97
N ASN A 29 -24.22 -20.52 4.16
CA ASN A 29 -24.49 -19.27 4.90
C ASN A 29 -23.32 -18.28 4.83
N ASN A 30 -23.50 -17.25 3.98
CA ASN A 30 -22.49 -16.21 3.72
C ASN A 30 -21.96 -15.61 5.03
N PHE A 31 -22.79 -15.56 6.07
CA PHE A 31 -22.40 -15.08 7.39
C PHE A 31 -21.47 -16.04 8.14
N THR A 32 -21.80 -17.34 8.20
CA THR A 32 -20.99 -18.36 8.89
C THR A 32 -19.63 -18.52 8.22
N VAL A 33 -19.59 -18.63 6.89
CA VAL A 33 -18.33 -18.74 6.13
C VAL A 33 -17.48 -17.49 6.33
N ARG A 34 -18.07 -16.29 6.26
CA ARG A 34 -17.35 -15.05 6.52
C ARG A 34 -16.79 -15.03 7.94
N THR A 35 -17.61 -15.32 8.95
CA THR A 35 -17.22 -15.27 10.36
C THR A 35 -16.08 -16.25 10.66
N ILE A 36 -16.20 -17.50 10.20
CA ILE A 36 -15.14 -18.51 10.37
C ILE A 36 -13.85 -18.05 9.69
N LEU A 37 -13.93 -17.54 8.45
CA LEU A 37 -12.77 -17.04 7.73
C LEU A 37 -12.12 -15.84 8.42
N THR A 38 -12.91 -14.91 8.97
CA THR A 38 -12.40 -13.78 9.76
C THR A 38 -11.65 -14.27 11.00
N ILE A 39 -12.21 -15.24 11.73
CA ILE A 39 -11.57 -15.83 12.91
C ILE A 39 -10.27 -16.53 12.52
N LEU A 40 -10.26 -17.32 11.45
CA LEU A 40 -9.06 -17.98 10.94
C LEU A 40 -7.97 -16.99 10.53
N LEU A 41 -8.35 -15.91 9.85
CA LEU A 41 -7.41 -14.84 9.47
C LEU A 41 -6.84 -14.13 10.71
N ALA A 42 -7.66 -13.87 11.72
CA ALA A 42 -7.23 -13.25 12.97
C ALA A 42 -6.26 -14.17 13.74
N ILE A 43 -6.58 -15.46 13.89
CA ILE A 43 -5.72 -16.45 14.53
C ILE A 43 -4.41 -16.60 13.75
N GLY A 44 -4.48 -16.68 12.42
CA GLY A 44 -3.30 -16.76 11.56
C GLY A 44 -2.40 -15.52 11.70
N PHE A 45 -2.99 -14.32 11.76
CA PHE A 45 -2.24 -13.10 12.01
C PHE A 45 -1.55 -13.12 13.38
N VAL A 46 -2.27 -13.48 14.45
CA VAL A 46 -1.70 -13.58 15.80
C VAL A 46 -0.56 -14.60 15.83
N PHE A 47 -0.72 -15.75 15.17
CA PHE A 47 0.34 -16.75 15.07
C PHE A 47 1.61 -16.19 14.39
N ILE A 48 1.47 -15.56 13.22
CA ILE A 48 2.59 -14.93 12.50
C ILE A 48 3.23 -13.81 13.34
N PHE A 49 2.41 -13.05 14.06
CA PHE A 49 2.87 -11.98 14.95
C PHE A 49 3.74 -12.53 16.08
N LEU A 50 3.32 -13.63 16.69
CA LEU A 50 4.08 -14.32 17.72
C LEU A 50 5.38 -14.93 17.17
N CYS A 51 5.41 -15.41 15.92
CA CYS A 51 6.64 -15.87 15.28
C CYS A 51 7.72 -14.78 15.24
N GLY A 52 7.35 -13.51 15.09
CA GLY A 52 8.22 -12.35 15.35
C GLY A 52 8.47 -11.43 14.16
N HIS A 53 9.45 -10.54 14.34
CA HIS A 53 9.71 -9.38 13.46
C HIS A 53 9.89 -9.75 11.99
N PHE A 54 10.68 -10.79 11.71
CA PHE A 54 10.96 -11.25 10.35
C PHE A 54 9.69 -11.75 9.64
N TYR A 55 8.87 -12.54 10.34
CA TYR A 55 7.67 -13.13 9.77
C TYR A 55 6.58 -12.08 9.49
N ILE A 56 6.42 -11.09 10.36
CA ILE A 56 5.51 -9.97 10.11
C ILE A 56 6.03 -9.10 8.96
N ALA A 57 7.33 -8.80 8.90
CA ALA A 57 7.90 -8.07 7.77
C ALA A 57 7.68 -8.83 6.44
N PHE A 58 7.84 -10.15 6.44
CA PHE A 58 7.57 -10.98 5.28
C PHE A 58 6.09 -10.95 4.88
N LEU A 59 5.17 -11.04 5.84
CA LEU A 59 3.73 -10.89 5.59
C LEU A 59 3.38 -9.53 4.98
N VAL A 60 4.03 -8.45 5.44
CA VAL A 60 3.87 -7.11 4.86
C VAL A 60 4.34 -7.09 3.40
N VAL A 61 5.50 -7.67 3.07
CA VAL A 61 5.98 -7.79 1.68
C VAL A 61 4.99 -8.57 0.81
N LEU A 62 4.47 -9.69 1.28
CA LEU A 62 3.45 -10.45 0.55
C LEU A 62 2.17 -9.64 0.32
N SER A 63 1.75 -8.87 1.32
CA SER A 63 0.58 -7.99 1.23
C SER A 63 0.79 -6.89 0.19
N ILE A 64 1.96 -6.25 0.18
CA ILE A 64 2.35 -5.22 -0.82
C ILE A 64 2.30 -5.81 -2.23
N ILE A 65 2.93 -6.97 -2.46
CA ILE A 65 2.96 -7.62 -3.77
C ILE A 65 1.53 -7.93 -4.24
N LYS A 66 0.68 -8.46 -3.36
CA LYS A 66 -0.70 -8.77 -3.72
C LYS A 66 -1.52 -7.53 -4.01
N MET A 67 -1.42 -6.49 -3.19
CA MET A 67 -2.12 -5.22 -3.43
C MET A 67 -1.71 -4.57 -4.75
N TYR A 68 -0.40 -4.57 -5.04
CA TYR A 68 0.13 -4.06 -6.31
C TYR A 68 -0.55 -4.71 -7.52
N TYR A 69 -0.62 -6.05 -7.56
CA TYR A 69 -1.28 -6.75 -8.66
C TYR A 69 -2.81 -6.63 -8.65
N GLU A 70 -3.45 -6.50 -7.47
CA GLU A 70 -4.90 -6.23 -7.41
C GLU A 70 -5.26 -4.91 -8.08
N ILE A 71 -4.50 -3.83 -7.82
CA ILE A 71 -4.72 -2.53 -8.46
C ILE A 71 -4.49 -2.62 -9.96
N LEU A 72 -3.39 -3.25 -10.39
CA LEU A 72 -3.07 -3.41 -11.82
C LEU A 72 -4.07 -4.29 -12.57
N SER A 73 -4.72 -5.25 -11.90
CA SER A 73 -5.77 -6.08 -12.52
C SER A 73 -7.00 -5.26 -12.97
N LEU A 74 -7.15 -4.03 -12.48
CA LEU A 74 -8.22 -3.11 -12.89
C LEU A 74 -7.88 -2.27 -14.12
N HIS A 75 -6.71 -2.48 -14.72
CA HIS A 75 -6.24 -1.75 -15.90
C HIS A 75 -7.28 -1.70 -17.03
N ASP A 76 -7.86 -2.84 -17.41
CA ASP A 76 -8.79 -2.89 -18.55
C ASP A 76 -10.07 -2.10 -18.28
N LYS A 77 -10.52 -2.07 -17.02
CA LYS A 77 -11.65 -1.23 -16.60
C LYS A 77 -11.29 0.24 -16.62
N ALA A 78 -10.10 0.60 -16.12
CA ALA A 78 -9.60 1.96 -16.19
C ALA A 78 -9.46 2.46 -17.63
N LEU A 79 -9.02 1.59 -18.53
CA LEU A 79 -8.93 1.90 -19.95
C LEU A 79 -10.30 2.12 -20.55
N SER A 80 -11.27 1.24 -20.27
CA SER A 80 -12.64 1.40 -20.77
C SER A 80 -13.26 2.73 -20.32
N PHE A 81 -13.01 3.13 -19.05
CA PHE A 81 -13.46 4.41 -18.51
C PHE A 81 -12.82 5.59 -19.24
N ALA A 82 -11.49 5.57 -19.42
CA ALA A 82 -10.76 6.65 -20.08
C ALA A 82 -11.18 6.85 -21.54
N VAL A 83 -11.51 5.76 -22.26
CA VAL A 83 -12.03 5.86 -23.63
C VAL A 83 -13.42 6.49 -23.62
N THR A 84 -14.33 6.05 -22.75
CA THR A 84 -15.69 6.60 -22.69
C THR A 84 -15.74 8.08 -22.30
N SER A 85 -14.83 8.54 -21.44
CA SER A 85 -14.79 9.96 -21.04
C SER A 85 -14.36 10.89 -22.18
N ASP A 86 -13.49 10.40 -23.08
CA ASP A 86 -13.08 11.18 -24.24
C ASP A 86 -14.23 11.33 -25.25
N ASP A 87 -15.04 10.30 -25.42
CA ASP A 87 -16.21 10.35 -26.31
C ASP A 87 -17.28 11.33 -25.77
N GLU A 88 -17.51 11.38 -24.45
CA GLU A 88 -18.40 12.38 -23.82
C GLU A 88 -17.85 13.80 -23.95
N PHE A 89 -16.53 13.99 -23.83
CA PHE A 89 -15.90 15.30 -23.99
C PHE A 89 -15.98 15.82 -25.43
N VAL A 90 -15.80 14.94 -26.42
CA VAL A 90 -15.87 15.29 -27.85
C VAL A 90 -17.32 15.56 -28.31
N THR A 91 -18.30 14.90 -27.70
CA THR A 91 -19.72 15.04 -28.11
C THR A 91 -20.48 16.14 -27.37
N GLY A 92 -19.90 16.78 -26.34
CA GLY A 92 -20.47 17.95 -25.68
C GLY A 92 -21.82 17.74 -24.98
N THR A 93 -22.30 16.50 -24.87
CA THR A 93 -23.59 16.16 -24.26
C THR A 93 -23.45 14.98 -23.30
N PRO A 94 -23.89 15.09 -22.03
CA PRO A 94 -23.92 13.95 -21.12
C PRO A 94 -24.99 12.97 -21.60
N SER A 95 -24.57 11.86 -22.22
CA SER A 95 -25.50 10.90 -22.80
C SER A 95 -26.14 10.02 -21.72
N ILE A 96 -27.34 10.39 -21.31
CA ILE A 96 -28.28 9.49 -20.64
C ILE A 96 -28.85 8.54 -21.70
N ASN A 97 -28.56 7.24 -21.54
CA ASN A 97 -29.21 6.08 -22.16
C ASN A 97 -29.32 6.05 -23.69
N ARG A 98 -28.63 5.09 -24.32
CA ARG A 98 -29.24 4.30 -25.40
C ARG A 98 -28.69 2.87 -25.45
N ALA A 99 -29.56 1.94 -25.09
CA ALA A 99 -29.47 0.56 -25.48
C ALA A 99 -29.76 0.41 -26.98
N SER A 100 -29.17 -0.65 -27.57
CA SER A 100 -29.47 -1.25 -28.87
C SER A 100 -29.39 -0.38 -30.12
N SER A 101 -28.47 -0.71 -31.03
CA SER A 101 -28.82 -1.44 -32.27
C SER A 101 -27.62 -1.54 -33.20
N SER A 102 -27.39 -2.76 -33.69
CA SER A 102 -26.62 -3.07 -34.89
C SER A 102 -27.08 -2.27 -36.10
N GLN A 103 -26.16 -1.79 -36.95
CA GLN A 103 -26.33 -1.85 -38.41
C GLN A 103 -25.03 -1.56 -39.18
N ASN A 104 -24.94 -2.27 -40.29
CA ASN A 104 -23.82 -2.42 -41.22
C ASN A 104 -23.61 -1.21 -42.16
N SER A 105 -22.47 -1.28 -42.85
CA SER A 105 -22.29 -1.09 -44.31
C SER A 105 -21.78 0.27 -44.85
N LEU A 106 -20.59 0.17 -45.46
CA LEU A 106 -20.24 0.52 -46.85
C LEU A 106 -20.69 1.87 -47.43
N LEU A 107 -19.70 2.70 -47.80
CA LEU A 107 -19.58 3.56 -49.00
C LEU A 107 -18.35 4.48 -48.76
N SER A 108 -17.46 4.85 -49.68
CA SER A 108 -17.42 4.80 -51.14
C SER A 108 -15.96 4.98 -51.63
N LYS A 109 -15.66 4.43 -52.82
CA LYS A 109 -14.47 4.69 -53.63
C LYS A 109 -14.58 6.03 -54.40
N GLN A 110 -13.43 6.46 -54.93
CA GLN A 110 -13.15 7.39 -56.04
C GLN A 110 -12.88 8.88 -55.70
N HIS A 111 -11.62 9.29 -55.85
CA HIS A 111 -11.23 10.13 -57.00
C HIS A 111 -9.71 10.08 -57.25
N SER A 112 -9.34 9.94 -58.53
CA SER A 112 -7.99 10.08 -59.07
C SER A 112 -7.79 11.47 -59.69
N GLY A 113 -6.64 12.09 -59.45
CA GLY A 113 -6.14 13.28 -60.13
C GLY A 113 -4.62 13.37 -59.96
N SER A 114 -3.90 13.63 -61.05
CA SER A 114 -2.47 13.36 -61.26
C SER A 114 -1.57 14.61 -61.18
N GLN A 115 -0.27 14.35 -61.01
CA GLN A 115 0.94 15.18 -61.25
C GLN A 115 1.42 16.21 -60.20
N ALA A 116 2.56 15.90 -59.57
CA ALA A 116 3.82 16.65 -59.70
C ALA A 116 4.98 15.94 -58.99
N SER A 117 6.04 15.65 -59.76
CA SER A 117 7.30 15.04 -59.33
C SER A 117 8.18 16.04 -58.56
N LYS A 118 8.53 15.70 -57.31
CA LYS A 118 9.76 16.15 -56.64
C LYS A 118 10.36 14.94 -55.92
N HIS A 119 11.61 14.63 -56.22
CA HIS A 119 12.40 13.55 -55.61
C HIS A 119 12.45 13.71 -54.07
N ARG A 120 11.47 13.12 -53.40
CA ARG A 120 11.44 12.89 -51.95
C ARG A 120 11.69 11.39 -51.78
N PRO A 121 12.61 10.94 -50.92
CA PRO A 121 12.74 9.51 -50.64
C PRO A 121 11.35 8.98 -50.27
N SER A 122 10.91 7.94 -50.98
CA SER A 122 9.51 7.48 -50.90
C SER A 122 9.10 7.30 -49.44
N LEU A 123 7.93 7.82 -49.03
CA LEU A 123 7.35 7.56 -47.70
C LEU A 123 7.26 6.05 -47.39
N LYS A 124 7.24 5.20 -48.42
CA LYS A 124 7.36 3.74 -48.31
C LYS A 124 8.76 3.28 -47.86
N SER A 125 9.85 3.89 -48.35
CA SER A 125 11.21 3.52 -47.95
C SER A 125 11.55 4.02 -46.55
N LEU A 126 11.09 5.21 -46.14
CA LEU A 126 11.19 5.70 -44.75
C LEU A 126 10.39 4.81 -43.80
N ARG A 127 9.14 4.46 -44.15
CA ARG A 127 8.30 3.54 -43.37
C ARG A 127 8.84 2.10 -43.32
N ASN A 128 9.56 1.64 -44.35
CA ASN A 128 10.22 0.33 -44.35
C ASN A 128 11.54 0.35 -43.57
N ARG A 129 12.24 1.49 -43.52
CA ARG A 129 13.43 1.69 -42.69
C ARG A 129 13.05 1.78 -41.21
N GLU A 130 11.99 2.53 -40.87
CA GLU A 130 11.37 2.52 -39.54
C GLU A 130 10.93 1.09 -39.13
N ARG A 131 10.21 0.37 -40.02
CA ARG A 131 9.82 -1.02 -39.76
C ARG A 131 11.01 -1.95 -39.56
N LYS A 132 12.10 -1.81 -40.34
CA LYS A 132 13.30 -2.63 -40.19
C LYS A 132 14.06 -2.32 -38.89
N THR A 133 14.15 -1.04 -38.47
CA THR A 133 14.79 -0.68 -37.20
C THR A 133 13.99 -1.21 -36.01
N VAL A 134 12.66 -1.12 -36.04
CA VAL A 134 11.77 -1.70 -35.02
C VAL A 134 11.87 -3.24 -35.00
N TYR A 135 11.94 -3.90 -36.16
CA TYR A 135 12.15 -5.34 -36.25
C TYR A 135 13.53 -5.81 -35.76
N PHE A 136 14.56 -4.98 -35.95
CA PHE A 136 15.93 -5.30 -35.52
C PHE A 136 16.04 -5.30 -34.00
N PHE A 137 15.42 -4.32 -33.32
CA PHE A 137 15.34 -4.31 -31.84
C PHE A 137 14.42 -5.41 -31.28
N SER A 138 13.38 -5.83 -32.01
CA SER A 138 12.51 -6.94 -31.62
C SER A 138 13.20 -8.32 -31.61
N LYS A 139 14.38 -8.46 -32.24
CA LYS A 139 15.04 -9.76 -32.45
C LYS A 139 16.33 -9.95 -31.63
N ALA A 140 16.66 -9.00 -30.76
CA ALA A 140 17.69 -9.23 -29.76
C ALA A 140 17.20 -10.34 -28.80
N PRO A 141 18.04 -11.31 -28.41
CA PRO A 141 17.69 -12.26 -27.37
C PRO A 141 17.58 -11.51 -26.04
N ASP A 142 16.40 -10.97 -25.75
CA ASP A 142 16.11 -10.26 -24.53
C ASP A 142 16.15 -11.26 -23.36
N LEU A 143 17.25 -11.26 -22.62
CA LEU A 143 17.39 -11.96 -21.33
C LEU A 143 16.26 -11.54 -20.35
N LEU A 144 15.60 -10.39 -20.60
CA LEU A 144 14.51 -9.79 -19.83
C LEU A 144 13.11 -9.90 -20.47
N SER A 145 12.95 -10.68 -21.55
CA SER A 145 11.66 -10.86 -22.25
C SER A 145 10.61 -11.59 -21.40
N TRP A 146 11.05 -12.43 -20.46
CA TRP A 146 10.20 -13.22 -19.57
C TRP A 146 9.54 -12.41 -18.44
N ILE A 147 10.04 -11.21 -18.14
CA ILE A 147 9.54 -10.37 -17.03
C ILE A 147 8.60 -9.30 -17.58
N SER A 148 7.35 -9.32 -17.10
CA SER A 148 6.37 -8.28 -17.44
C SER A 148 6.85 -6.89 -16.97
N LEU A 149 6.45 -5.82 -17.66
CA LEU A 149 6.83 -4.46 -17.27
C LEU A 149 6.39 -4.12 -15.83
N GLU A 150 5.24 -4.63 -15.42
CA GLU A 150 4.68 -4.47 -14.07
C GLU A 150 5.59 -5.12 -13.01
N THR A 151 5.97 -6.37 -13.23
CA THR A 151 6.87 -7.10 -12.33
C THR A 151 8.25 -6.45 -12.28
N TYR A 152 8.71 -5.92 -13.41
CA TYR A 152 10.01 -5.24 -13.51
C TYR A 152 10.10 -4.01 -12.60
N PHE A 153 9.16 -3.09 -12.70
CA PHE A 153 9.14 -1.89 -11.85
C PHE A 153 8.88 -2.21 -10.38
N LEU A 154 8.09 -3.24 -10.08
CA LEU A 154 7.91 -3.73 -8.71
C LEU A 154 9.24 -4.18 -8.11
N CYS A 155 10.01 -5.02 -8.82
CA CYS A 155 11.30 -5.52 -8.33
C CYS A 155 12.29 -4.37 -8.09
N ILE A 156 12.35 -3.39 -9.00
CA ILE A 156 13.22 -2.21 -8.82
C ILE A 156 12.80 -1.43 -7.58
N ALA A 157 11.52 -1.15 -7.41
CA ALA A 157 11.03 -0.40 -6.26
C ALA A 157 11.31 -1.14 -4.94
N LEU A 158 11.08 -2.46 -4.91
CA LEU A 158 11.42 -3.31 -3.77
C LEU A 158 12.92 -3.18 -3.45
N VAL A 159 13.81 -3.31 -4.43
CA VAL A 159 15.27 -3.20 -4.22
C VAL A 159 15.66 -1.79 -3.75
N LEU A 160 15.30 -0.76 -4.51
CA LEU A 160 15.69 0.63 -4.25
C LEU A 160 15.30 1.08 -2.84
N VAL A 161 14.07 0.80 -2.45
CA VAL A 161 13.56 1.21 -1.15
C VAL A 161 14.15 0.29 -0.08
N SER A 162 14.34 -1.01 -0.35
CA SER A 162 14.78 -2.02 0.65
C SER A 162 16.18 -2.09 1.12
N VAL A 163 17.16 -1.85 0.25
CA VAL A 163 18.51 -2.08 0.72
C VAL A 163 18.96 -1.11 1.84
N PRO A 164 18.56 0.18 1.88
CA PRO A 164 18.96 1.09 2.96
C PRO A 164 18.65 0.60 4.39
N TRP A 165 17.50 -0.05 4.63
CA TRP A 165 17.21 -0.60 5.97
C TRP A 165 17.74 -2.03 6.16
N LEU A 166 17.94 -2.76 5.07
CA LEU A 166 18.39 -4.15 5.05
C LEU A 166 19.88 -4.26 5.36
N VAL A 167 20.70 -3.39 4.76
CA VAL A 167 22.17 -3.41 4.86
C VAL A 167 22.69 -3.45 6.30
N PRO A 168 22.27 -2.54 7.22
CA PRO A 168 22.76 -2.56 8.60
C PRO A 168 22.45 -3.87 9.34
N ARG A 169 21.38 -4.57 8.96
CA ARG A 169 20.95 -5.83 9.59
C ARG A 169 21.68 -7.04 9.02
N LEU A 170 22.08 -6.97 7.75
CA LEU A 170 22.91 -7.99 7.10
C LEU A 170 24.35 -7.98 7.60
N GLN A 171 24.88 -6.82 8.02
CA GLN A 171 26.23 -6.69 8.59
C GLN A 171 26.47 -7.56 9.82
N HIS A 172 25.41 -7.92 10.55
CA HIS A 172 25.51 -8.81 11.71
C HIS A 172 25.98 -10.22 11.32
N TYR A 173 25.69 -10.66 10.11
CA TYR A 173 26.07 -11.98 9.61
C TYR A 173 27.45 -11.90 8.97
N ASN A 174 28.43 -12.63 9.49
CA ASN A 174 29.82 -12.63 8.99
C ASN A 174 30.10 -13.80 8.04
N ASN A 175 29.22 -14.02 7.06
CA ASN A 175 29.26 -15.14 6.13
C ASN A 175 29.77 -14.62 4.77
N TRP A 176 30.31 -15.51 3.93
CA TRP A 176 30.68 -15.13 2.56
C TRP A 176 29.50 -14.54 1.76
N PHE A 177 28.30 -15.10 1.95
CA PHE A 177 27.08 -14.62 1.29
C PHE A 177 26.72 -13.17 1.69
N SER A 178 26.73 -12.86 2.99
CA SER A 178 26.41 -11.50 3.47
C SER A 178 27.46 -10.50 3.04
N ARG A 179 28.75 -10.85 3.03
CA ARG A 179 29.82 -9.97 2.51
C ARG A 179 29.64 -9.65 1.03
N SER A 180 29.34 -10.67 0.22
CA SER A 180 29.08 -10.49 -1.22
C SER A 180 27.84 -9.62 -1.46
N LEU A 181 26.77 -9.86 -0.70
CA LEU A 181 25.53 -9.08 -0.77
C LEU A 181 25.75 -7.62 -0.32
N LEU A 182 26.57 -7.39 0.72
CA LEU A 182 26.95 -6.05 1.18
C LEU A 182 27.73 -5.27 0.11
N TYR A 183 28.62 -5.94 -0.64
CA TYR A 183 29.33 -5.32 -1.74
C TYR A 183 28.38 -4.85 -2.85
N VAL A 184 27.46 -5.71 -3.30
CA VAL A 184 26.47 -5.35 -4.33
C VAL A 184 25.53 -4.25 -3.84
N THR A 185 25.06 -4.36 -2.60
CA THR A 185 24.17 -3.35 -2.01
C THR A 185 24.86 -2.02 -1.75
N SER A 186 26.18 -1.93 -1.75
CA SER A 186 26.88 -0.63 -1.67
C SER A 186 26.62 0.25 -2.89
N TYR A 187 26.36 -0.35 -4.06
CA TYR A 187 26.08 0.34 -5.32
C TYR A 187 24.59 0.40 -5.68
N HIS A 188 23.69 0.08 -4.73
CA HIS A 188 22.27 -0.10 -5.01
C HIS A 188 21.57 1.12 -5.64
N TYR A 189 21.94 2.35 -5.28
CA TYR A 189 21.35 3.55 -5.87
C TYR A 189 21.64 3.63 -7.38
N LEU A 190 22.90 3.43 -7.77
CA LEU A 190 23.31 3.43 -9.17
C LEU A 190 22.71 2.26 -9.94
N ILE A 191 22.74 1.05 -9.35
CA ILE A 191 22.14 -0.16 -9.95
C ILE A 191 20.64 0.06 -10.19
N SER A 192 19.91 0.57 -9.19
CA SER A 192 18.47 0.83 -9.30
C SER A 192 18.16 1.90 -10.35
N PHE A 193 18.99 2.94 -10.47
CA PHE A 193 18.87 3.95 -11.50
C PHE A 193 19.06 3.36 -12.91
N MET A 194 20.11 2.56 -13.12
CA MET A 194 20.38 1.92 -14.40
C MET A 194 19.28 0.94 -14.81
N LEU A 195 18.75 0.18 -13.85
CA LEU A 195 17.58 -0.67 -14.09
C LEU A 195 16.33 0.15 -14.41
N THR A 196 16.10 1.26 -13.73
CA THR A 196 14.97 2.16 -14.06
C THR A 196 15.08 2.69 -15.49
N MET A 197 16.28 3.11 -15.92
CA MET A 197 16.53 3.56 -17.29
C MET A 197 16.30 2.44 -18.31
N ALA A 198 16.78 1.23 -18.04
CA ALA A 198 16.50 0.07 -18.89
C ALA A 198 15.00 -0.23 -18.99
N GLY A 199 14.24 -0.10 -17.90
CA GLY A 199 12.78 -0.22 -17.89
C GLY A 199 12.08 0.84 -18.72
N MET A 200 12.54 2.08 -18.65
CA MET A 200 12.02 3.18 -19.48
C MET A 200 12.29 2.94 -20.96
N ILE A 201 13.50 2.49 -21.32
CA ILE A 201 13.84 2.12 -22.70
C ILE A 201 12.93 0.97 -23.17
N LYS A 202 12.75 -0.08 -22.34
CA LYS A 202 11.83 -1.19 -22.64
C LYS A 202 10.39 -0.71 -22.85
N PHE A 203 9.89 0.20 -22.02
CA PHE A 203 8.57 0.80 -22.18
C PHE A 203 8.46 1.54 -23.51
N VAL A 204 9.44 2.38 -23.84
CA VAL A 204 9.45 3.17 -25.09
C VAL A 204 9.47 2.27 -26.32
N ILE A 205 10.30 1.22 -26.32
CA ILE A 205 10.37 0.23 -27.41
C ILE A 205 9.05 -0.56 -27.53
N SER A 206 8.35 -0.82 -26.41
CA SER A 206 7.08 -1.54 -26.41
C SER A 206 5.90 -0.74 -26.96
N MET A 207 6.06 0.55 -27.25
CA MET A 207 4.96 1.40 -27.70
C MET A 207 4.56 1.11 -29.14
N GLU A 208 3.26 0.90 -29.35
CA GLU A 208 2.70 0.69 -30.67
C GLU A 208 1.77 1.84 -31.11
N ARG A 209 1.83 2.18 -32.40
CA ARG A 209 0.96 3.21 -33.00
C ARG A 209 -0.51 2.80 -32.80
N GLY A 210 -1.33 3.73 -32.32
CA GLY A 210 -2.75 3.51 -32.05
C GLY A 210 -3.09 2.98 -30.65
N ARG A 211 -2.10 2.61 -29.83
CA ARG A 211 -2.31 2.11 -28.46
C ARG A 211 -1.69 2.97 -27.36
N TYR A 212 -1.27 4.20 -27.67
CA TYR A 212 -0.59 5.08 -26.71
C TYR A 212 -1.36 5.29 -25.42
N LYS A 213 -2.68 5.50 -25.48
CA LYS A 213 -3.53 5.64 -24.28
C LYS A 213 -3.41 4.42 -23.35
N GLN A 214 -3.39 3.21 -23.90
CA GLN A 214 -3.24 1.96 -23.13
C GLN A 214 -1.87 1.90 -22.45
N HIS A 215 -0.79 2.15 -23.21
CA HIS A 215 0.57 2.11 -22.68
C HIS A 215 0.79 3.15 -21.57
N PHE A 216 0.36 4.39 -21.77
CA PHE A 216 0.52 5.47 -20.78
C PHE A 216 -0.37 5.26 -19.55
N LEU A 217 -1.61 4.78 -19.72
CA LEU A 217 -2.46 4.46 -18.59
C LEU A 217 -1.87 3.33 -17.74
N LYS A 218 -1.35 2.29 -18.40
CA LYS A 218 -0.63 1.20 -17.71
C LYS A 218 0.57 1.70 -16.93
N LEU A 219 1.40 2.57 -17.54
CA LEU A 219 2.54 3.18 -16.87
C LEU A 219 2.09 4.03 -15.66
N ALA A 220 1.05 4.86 -15.83
CA ALA A 220 0.51 5.68 -14.74
C ALA A 220 0.04 4.82 -13.56
N MET A 221 -0.69 3.74 -13.83
CA MET A 221 -1.14 2.78 -12.81
C MET A 221 0.04 2.09 -12.10
N ILE A 222 1.10 1.72 -12.82
CA ILE A 222 2.33 1.16 -12.24
C ILE A 222 2.99 2.19 -11.31
N VAL A 223 3.22 3.42 -11.79
CA VAL A 223 3.89 4.48 -11.02
C VAL A 223 3.09 4.83 -9.76
N VAL A 224 1.78 5.03 -9.88
CA VAL A 224 0.90 5.31 -8.73
C VAL A 224 0.92 4.16 -7.73
N SER A 225 0.86 2.91 -8.20
CA SER A 225 0.91 1.74 -7.31
C SER A 225 2.27 1.59 -6.62
N VAL A 226 3.37 1.88 -7.32
CA VAL A 226 4.71 1.88 -6.72
C VAL A 226 4.83 2.95 -5.65
N LEU A 227 4.39 4.18 -5.93
CA LEU A 227 4.48 5.28 -4.96
C LEU A 227 3.56 5.07 -3.76
N TYR A 228 2.29 4.76 -3.99
CA TYR A 228 1.29 4.68 -2.92
C TYR A 228 1.30 3.35 -2.17
N VAL A 229 1.54 2.22 -2.83
CA VAL A 229 1.49 0.89 -2.17
C VAL A 229 2.87 0.38 -1.81
N VAL A 230 3.81 0.39 -2.76
CA VAL A 230 5.13 -0.24 -2.55
C VAL A 230 5.99 0.61 -1.62
N CYS A 231 6.17 1.89 -1.91
CA CYS A 231 7.05 2.75 -1.09
C CYS A 231 6.54 2.86 0.35
N GLU A 232 5.27 3.22 0.52
CA GLU A 232 4.63 3.37 1.84
C GLU A 232 4.55 2.04 2.61
N GLY A 233 4.20 0.94 1.92
CA GLY A 233 4.15 -0.39 2.54
C GLY A 233 5.53 -0.84 3.06
N LEU A 234 6.60 -0.54 2.33
CA LEU A 234 7.96 -0.87 2.76
C LEU A 234 8.42 -0.05 3.97
N MET A 235 7.92 1.18 4.15
CA MET A 235 8.18 1.98 5.35
C MET A 235 7.66 1.31 6.62
N VAL A 236 6.55 0.55 6.54
CA VAL A 236 6.00 -0.25 7.65
C VAL A 236 7.01 -1.25 8.19
N ILE A 237 7.85 -1.83 7.32
CA ILE A 237 8.90 -2.76 7.74
C ILE A 237 9.88 -2.07 8.69
N THR A 238 10.23 -0.82 8.43
CA THR A 238 11.12 -0.08 9.34
C THR A 238 10.45 0.15 10.70
N ASN A 239 9.14 0.40 10.74
CA ASN A 239 8.40 0.58 11.99
C ASN A 239 8.43 -0.71 12.83
N ILE A 240 8.25 -1.88 12.20
CA ILE A 240 8.32 -3.19 12.87
C ILE A 240 9.64 -3.35 13.61
N TYR A 241 10.78 -3.10 12.94
CA TYR A 241 12.10 -3.28 13.56
C TYR A 241 12.49 -2.17 14.54
N TYR A 242 11.85 -1.00 14.49
CA TYR A 242 12.01 0.02 15.51
C TYR A 242 11.36 -0.39 16.84
N GLY A 243 10.36 -1.28 16.78
CA GLY A 243 9.72 -1.96 17.89
C GLY A 243 8.32 -2.37 17.47
N MET A 244 7.91 -3.59 17.82
CA MET A 244 6.58 -4.12 17.44
C MET A 244 5.45 -3.18 17.84
N VAL A 245 5.60 -2.43 18.94
CA VAL A 245 4.62 -1.45 19.41
C VAL A 245 4.31 -0.37 18.36
N TRP A 246 5.30 0.07 17.59
CA TRP A 246 5.16 1.10 16.55
C TRP A 246 4.54 0.57 15.27
N PHE A 247 4.53 -0.73 15.08
CA PHE A 247 3.71 -1.37 14.06
C PHE A 247 2.30 -1.60 14.59
N LEU A 248 2.17 -2.37 15.68
CA LEU A 248 0.90 -2.87 16.15
C LEU A 248 -0.06 -1.76 16.59
N CYS A 249 0.40 -0.82 17.43
CA CYS A 249 -0.51 0.17 18.03
C CYS A 249 -1.14 1.11 17.00
N PRO A 250 -0.38 1.73 16.07
CA PRO A 250 -0.94 2.50 14.96
C PRO A 250 -2.01 1.77 14.14
N HIS A 251 -1.76 0.51 13.79
CA HIS A 251 -2.68 -0.25 12.95
C HIS A 251 -3.92 -0.67 13.74
N VAL A 252 -3.77 -1.04 15.02
CA VAL A 252 -4.91 -1.32 15.91
C VAL A 252 -5.74 -0.05 16.14
N MET A 253 -5.12 1.12 16.30
CA MET A 253 -5.84 2.40 16.43
C MET A 253 -6.68 2.71 15.20
N VAL A 254 -6.17 2.48 13.98
CA VAL A 254 -6.96 2.63 12.75
C VAL A 254 -8.17 1.69 12.76
N ALA A 255 -7.96 0.41 13.05
CA ALA A 255 -9.04 -0.58 13.08
C ALA A 255 -10.10 -0.26 14.15
N VAL A 256 -9.67 0.13 15.35
CA VAL A 256 -10.56 0.54 16.45
C VAL A 256 -11.32 1.80 16.08
N ASN A 257 -10.65 2.81 15.51
CA ASN A 257 -11.30 4.04 15.08
C ASN A 257 -12.37 3.77 14.01
N ASP A 258 -12.11 2.89 13.03
CA ASP A 258 -13.10 2.52 12.02
C ASP A 258 -14.34 1.83 12.63
N VAL A 259 -14.13 0.94 13.61
CA VAL A 259 -15.23 0.30 14.35
C VAL A 259 -16.03 1.33 15.15
N LEU A 260 -15.35 2.21 15.89
CA LEU A 260 -15.99 3.26 16.69
C LEU A 260 -16.73 4.27 15.80
N ALA A 261 -16.17 4.66 14.66
CA ALA A 261 -16.81 5.54 13.70
C ALA A 261 -18.10 4.94 13.13
N TYR A 262 -18.08 3.62 12.86
CA TYR A 262 -19.29 2.90 12.45
C TYR A 262 -20.33 2.86 13.58
N LEU A 263 -19.93 2.55 14.82
CA LEU A 263 -20.85 2.46 15.95
C LEU A 263 -21.49 3.83 16.26
N PHE A 264 -20.69 4.87 16.49
CA PHE A 264 -21.21 6.22 16.74
C PHE A 264 -21.98 6.78 15.54
N GLY A 265 -21.51 6.49 14.33
CA GLY A 265 -22.21 6.89 13.11
C GLY A 265 -23.58 6.24 12.95
N ARG A 266 -23.74 4.98 13.41
CA ARG A 266 -25.03 4.28 13.38
C ARG A 266 -26.01 4.80 14.43
N PHE A 267 -25.54 5.12 15.63
CA PHE A 267 -26.43 5.54 16.73
C PHE A 267 -26.75 7.03 16.73
N VAL A 268 -25.79 7.89 16.38
CA VAL A 268 -25.88 9.35 16.54
C VAL A 268 -25.72 10.10 15.21
N GLY A 269 -25.29 9.42 14.15
CA GLY A 269 -24.97 10.03 12.86
C GLY A 269 -26.20 10.56 12.13
N LYS A 270 -26.13 11.83 11.72
CA LYS A 270 -27.19 12.51 10.96
C LYS A 270 -26.68 13.11 9.66
N ARG A 271 -25.41 13.57 9.64
CA ARG A 271 -24.84 14.28 8.49
C ARG A 271 -23.82 13.40 7.77
N PRO A 272 -23.97 13.16 6.45
CA PRO A 272 -22.96 12.43 5.70
C PRO A 272 -21.64 13.24 5.65
N LEU A 273 -20.52 12.54 5.78
CA LEU A 273 -19.19 13.16 5.77
C LEU A 273 -18.70 13.50 4.36
N ILE A 274 -18.90 12.58 3.41
CA ILE A 274 -18.46 12.74 2.01
C ILE A 274 -19.41 12.03 1.05
N VAL A 275 -19.63 12.64 -0.13
CA VAL A 275 -20.54 12.13 -1.17
C VAL A 275 -20.12 10.74 -1.68
N ILE A 276 -18.81 10.48 -1.77
CA ILE A 276 -18.25 9.21 -2.26
C ILE A 276 -18.57 8.03 -1.30
N SER A 277 -18.84 8.33 -0.02
CA SER A 277 -19.12 7.33 1.01
C SER A 277 -20.27 7.80 1.92
N PRO A 278 -21.53 7.69 1.45
CA PRO A 278 -22.68 8.29 2.12
C PRO A 278 -23.00 7.67 3.49
N LYS A 279 -22.45 6.49 3.80
CA LYS A 279 -22.62 5.80 5.08
C LYS A 279 -21.71 6.33 6.19
N LYS A 280 -20.63 7.06 5.86
CA LYS A 280 -19.77 7.67 6.88
C LYS A 280 -20.38 9.01 7.28
N THR A 281 -20.50 9.27 8.59
CA THR A 281 -21.13 10.48 9.12
C THR A 281 -20.11 11.38 9.82
N VAL A 282 -20.39 12.68 9.86
CA VAL A 282 -19.54 13.68 10.53
C VAL A 282 -19.50 13.41 12.04
N GLU A 283 -20.64 13.08 12.64
CA GLU A 283 -20.73 12.79 14.06
C GLU A 283 -19.95 11.51 14.42
N GLY A 284 -20.07 10.46 13.59
CA GLY A 284 -19.31 9.23 13.77
C GLY A 284 -17.80 9.47 13.75
N PHE A 285 -17.33 10.29 12.81
CA PHE A 285 -15.91 10.66 12.67
C PHE A 285 -15.39 11.48 13.87
N LEU A 286 -16.19 12.42 14.38
CA LEU A 286 -15.79 13.25 15.53
C LEU A 286 -15.75 12.44 16.83
N TYR A 287 -16.80 11.65 17.12
CA TYR A 287 -16.86 10.87 18.35
C TYR A 287 -15.85 9.72 18.35
N SER A 288 -15.57 9.11 17.21
CA SER A 288 -14.53 8.08 17.12
C SER A 288 -13.13 8.65 17.39
N ALA A 289 -12.84 9.88 16.95
CA ALA A 289 -11.58 10.54 17.24
C ALA A 289 -11.40 10.80 18.74
N LEU A 290 -12.43 11.32 19.42
CA LEU A 290 -12.41 11.53 20.86
C LEU A 290 -12.28 10.20 21.64
N ALA A 291 -13.03 9.17 21.23
CA ALA A 291 -12.98 7.87 21.90
C ALA A 291 -11.64 7.13 21.69
N THR A 292 -11.08 7.18 20.48
CA THR A 292 -9.80 6.52 20.16
C THR A 292 -8.63 7.20 20.88
N THR A 293 -8.64 8.53 20.98
CA THR A 293 -7.62 9.27 21.74
C THR A 293 -7.72 9.00 23.23
N LEU A 294 -8.93 8.96 23.81
CA LEU A 294 -9.12 8.56 25.21
C LEU A 294 -8.64 7.13 25.47
N LEU A 295 -9.01 6.18 24.62
CA LEU A 295 -8.58 4.79 24.71
C LEU A 295 -7.05 4.66 24.65
N THR A 296 -6.39 5.51 23.86
CA THR A 296 -4.93 5.54 23.75
C THR A 296 -4.28 5.90 25.08
N VAL A 297 -4.80 6.88 25.81
CA VAL A 297 -4.28 7.25 27.15
C VAL A 297 -4.43 6.09 28.13
N LEU A 298 -5.52 5.33 28.04
CA LEU A 298 -5.81 4.20 28.93
C LEU A 298 -4.93 2.97 28.62
N ILE A 299 -4.63 2.70 27.35
CA ILE A 299 -3.90 1.49 26.95
C ILE A 299 -2.38 1.62 27.07
N VAL A 300 -1.82 2.83 26.98
CA VAL A 300 -0.37 3.03 27.03
C VAL A 300 0.28 2.52 28.32
N PRO A 301 -0.26 2.81 29.54
CA PRO A 301 0.29 2.27 30.78
C PRO A 301 0.34 0.73 30.78
N PHE A 302 -0.66 0.08 30.18
CA PHE A 302 -0.68 -1.38 30.03
C PHE A 302 0.42 -1.87 29.07
N LEU A 303 0.60 -1.20 27.93
CA LEU A 303 1.63 -1.54 26.93
C LEU A 303 3.05 -1.41 27.48
N LEU A 304 3.31 -0.44 28.36
CA LEU A 304 4.63 -0.23 28.96
C LEU A 304 5.12 -1.42 29.81
N ASN A 305 4.21 -2.28 30.28
CA ASN A 305 4.57 -3.50 31.02
C ASN A 305 5.14 -4.60 30.11
N TYR A 306 4.90 -4.55 28.80
CA TYR A 306 5.29 -5.58 27.84
C TYR A 306 6.58 -5.22 27.11
N LYS A 307 7.73 -5.43 27.77
CA LYS A 307 9.06 -5.13 27.20
C LYS A 307 9.30 -5.74 25.82
N ALA A 308 8.78 -6.94 25.56
CA ALA A 308 8.89 -7.60 24.27
C ALA A 308 8.42 -6.69 23.11
N LEU A 309 7.30 -5.97 23.28
CA LEU A 309 6.75 -5.09 22.24
C LEU A 309 7.59 -3.83 22.01
N LEU A 310 8.31 -3.37 23.05
CA LEU A 310 9.03 -2.10 23.05
C LEU A 310 10.46 -2.24 22.54
N CYS A 311 11.07 -3.43 22.66
CA CYS A 311 12.46 -3.67 22.32
C CYS A 311 12.71 -3.55 20.80
N PRO A 312 13.63 -2.66 20.35
CA PRO A 312 14.02 -2.58 18.96
C PRO A 312 14.89 -3.78 18.55
N THR A 313 14.83 -4.16 17.28
CA THR A 313 15.64 -5.26 16.72
C THR A 313 16.52 -4.80 15.55
N ASN A 314 17.81 -5.10 15.67
CA ASN A 314 18.85 -4.67 14.72
C ASN A 314 19.38 -5.80 13.82
N HIS A 315 18.87 -7.02 13.96
CA HIS A 315 19.25 -8.18 13.16
C HIS A 315 18.01 -9.01 12.83
N PHE A 316 18.13 -9.88 11.83
CA PHE A 316 17.07 -10.82 11.50
C PHE A 316 17.05 -11.96 12.51
N ASN A 317 15.85 -12.32 12.98
CA ASN A 317 15.66 -13.50 13.81
C ASN A 317 14.72 -14.43 13.08
N LEU A 318 15.29 -15.50 12.49
CA LEU A 318 14.53 -16.54 11.81
C LEU A 318 13.99 -17.60 12.77
N ARG A 319 14.46 -17.63 14.02
CA ARG A 319 13.90 -18.52 15.04
C ARG A 319 12.58 -17.92 15.53
N PRO A 320 11.45 -18.63 15.40
CA PRO A 320 10.15 -18.10 15.82
C PRO A 320 10.08 -17.96 17.35
N PHE A 321 9.24 -17.04 17.83
CA PHE A 321 8.92 -16.82 19.25
C PHE A 321 10.05 -16.30 20.14
N VAL A 322 11.30 -16.21 19.65
CA VAL A 322 12.47 -15.77 20.43
C VAL A 322 12.29 -14.39 21.06
N TRP A 323 11.68 -13.46 20.33
CA TRP A 323 11.50 -12.09 20.78
C TRP A 323 10.57 -11.95 22.00
N LEU A 324 9.73 -12.96 22.29
CA LEU A 324 8.82 -12.96 23.44
C LEU A 324 9.58 -13.09 24.76
N TYR A 325 10.66 -13.86 24.78
CA TYR A 325 11.46 -14.10 25.98
C TYR A 325 12.83 -13.39 25.97
N SER A 326 13.36 -13.00 24.81
CA SER A 326 14.60 -12.23 24.69
C SER A 326 14.35 -10.73 24.94
N THR A 327 14.06 -10.38 26.20
CA THR A 327 13.70 -9.01 26.63
C THR A 327 14.86 -8.21 27.25
N ASN A 328 16.10 -8.68 27.07
CA ASN A 328 17.31 -8.03 27.57
C ASN A 328 17.75 -6.84 26.69
N CYS A 329 16.86 -5.86 26.51
CA CYS A 329 17.16 -4.63 25.79
C CYS A 329 17.16 -3.43 26.75
N LYS A 330 18.05 -2.46 26.51
CA LYS A 330 18.01 -1.17 27.20
C LYS A 330 16.93 -0.30 26.55
N LEU A 331 15.83 -0.06 27.28
CA LEU A 331 14.75 0.78 26.81
C LEU A 331 15.22 2.24 26.62
N PRO A 332 14.91 2.86 25.47
CA PRO A 332 15.10 4.29 25.26
C PRO A 332 14.41 5.16 26.32
N SER A 333 14.90 6.39 26.47
CA SER A 333 14.34 7.44 27.35
C SER A 333 12.85 7.70 27.13
N VAL A 334 12.38 7.51 25.89
CA VAL A 334 10.97 7.66 25.46
C VAL A 334 10.01 6.82 26.31
N TYR A 335 10.40 5.61 26.72
CA TYR A 335 9.54 4.70 27.50
C TYR A 335 9.71 4.85 29.01
N GLN A 336 10.66 5.66 29.47
CA GLN A 336 10.90 5.84 30.90
C GLN A 336 9.79 6.67 31.53
N ILE A 337 9.32 6.24 32.71
CA ILE A 337 8.32 6.97 33.47
C ILE A 337 9.01 8.15 34.16
N LYS A 338 8.56 9.36 33.84
CA LYS A 338 8.95 10.63 34.45
C LYS A 338 7.80 11.12 35.31
N ASN A 339 8.10 11.90 36.36
CA ASN A 339 7.07 12.50 37.21
C ASN A 339 6.86 13.95 36.80
N TRP A 340 5.65 14.27 36.31
CA TRP A 340 5.27 15.65 36.03
C TRP A 340 4.61 16.26 37.26
N LYS A 341 5.12 17.42 37.70
CA LYS A 341 4.50 18.22 38.75
C LYS A 341 3.25 18.90 38.17
N LEU A 342 2.10 18.59 38.72
CA LEU A 342 0.83 19.14 38.26
C LEU A 342 0.73 20.63 38.66
N PRO A 343 0.13 21.49 37.81
CA PRO A 343 -0.26 22.84 38.22
C PRO A 343 -1.19 22.77 39.44
N GLU A 344 -1.13 23.76 40.34
CA GLU A 344 -1.85 23.74 41.63
C GLU A 344 -3.35 23.45 41.49
N PHE A 345 -3.99 24.04 40.46
CA PHE A 345 -5.40 23.77 40.15
C PHE A 345 -5.66 22.29 39.85
N ALA A 346 -4.81 21.66 39.03
CA ALA A 346 -4.97 20.25 38.66
C ALA A 346 -4.59 19.31 39.80
N ALA A 347 -3.60 19.68 40.63
CA ALA A 347 -3.21 18.91 41.81
C ALA A 347 -4.35 18.84 42.83
N LYS A 348 -5.09 19.95 43.02
CA LYS A 348 -6.28 20.02 43.87
C LYS A 348 -7.44 19.19 43.33
N LEU A 349 -7.67 19.23 42.01
CA LEU A 349 -8.73 18.44 41.35
C LEU A 349 -8.46 16.93 41.41
N LEU A 350 -7.22 16.51 41.16
CA LEU A 350 -6.82 15.10 41.09
C LEU A 350 -6.36 14.51 42.44
N LYS A 351 -6.35 15.33 43.51
CA LYS A 351 -5.81 14.97 44.84
C LYS A 351 -4.41 14.34 44.76
N ARG A 352 -3.58 14.78 43.82
CA ARG A 352 -2.26 14.20 43.55
C ARG A 352 -1.28 15.28 43.06
N ASN A 353 -0.09 15.34 43.66
CA ASN A 353 0.90 16.37 43.33
C ASN A 353 1.76 16.02 42.11
N ASN A 354 1.94 14.73 41.84
CA ASN A 354 2.78 14.23 40.74
C ASN A 354 2.00 13.21 39.90
N LEU A 355 2.02 13.38 38.59
CA LEU A 355 1.47 12.42 37.63
C LEU A 355 2.62 11.66 36.95
N PRO A 356 2.69 10.32 37.07
CA PRO A 356 3.64 9.54 36.28
C PRO A 356 3.22 9.61 34.80
N TYR A 357 4.14 10.03 33.93
CA TYR A 357 3.94 10.09 32.50
C TYR A 357 5.15 9.52 31.76
N SER A 358 4.93 9.06 30.55
CA SER A 358 6.01 8.67 29.63
C SER A 358 5.85 9.48 28.36
N GLU A 359 6.95 9.88 27.74
CA GLU A 359 6.93 10.58 26.44
C GLU A 359 6.26 9.74 25.36
N PHE A 360 6.29 8.41 25.52
CA PHE A 360 5.56 7.47 24.69
C PHE A 360 4.05 7.78 24.61
N VAL A 361 3.40 8.25 25.68
CA VAL A 361 1.98 8.64 25.68
C VAL A 361 1.74 9.77 24.68
N LEU A 362 2.59 10.80 24.65
CA LEU A 362 2.47 11.93 23.73
C LEU A 362 2.62 11.48 22.28
N HIS A 363 3.58 10.60 22.01
CA HIS A 363 3.74 10.04 20.67
C HIS A 363 2.53 9.22 20.23
N MET A 364 2.00 8.37 21.11
CA MET A 364 0.80 7.58 20.82
C MET A 364 -0.44 8.46 20.63
N LEU A 365 -0.57 9.56 21.37
CA LEU A 365 -1.64 10.53 21.17
C LEU A 365 -1.59 11.15 19.77
N VAL A 366 -0.42 11.59 19.31
CA VAL A 366 -0.25 12.12 17.94
C VAL A 366 -0.60 11.07 16.89
N LEU A 367 -0.15 9.83 17.07
CA LEU A 367 -0.50 8.74 16.14
C LEU A 367 -2.01 8.43 16.16
N SER A 368 -2.66 8.44 17.33
CA SER A 368 -4.10 8.19 17.44
C SER A 368 -4.95 9.30 16.81
N LEU A 369 -4.50 10.56 16.92
CA LEU A 369 -5.12 11.70 16.25
C LEU A 369 -4.99 11.57 14.74
N PHE A 370 -3.80 11.21 14.24
CA PHE A 370 -3.61 10.98 12.81
C PHE A 370 -4.45 9.80 12.30
N ALA A 371 -4.47 8.69 13.04
CA ALA A 371 -5.29 7.52 12.72
C ALA A 371 -6.79 7.85 12.64
N SER A 372 -7.24 8.82 13.43
CA SER A 372 -8.65 9.22 13.44
C SER A 372 -8.98 10.25 12.38
N LEU A 373 -8.10 11.25 12.19
CA LEU A 373 -8.39 12.41 11.34
C LEU A 373 -7.95 12.21 9.90
N PHE A 374 -6.76 11.64 9.66
CA PHE A 374 -6.14 11.61 8.35
C PHE A 374 -6.13 10.22 7.71
N ALA A 375 -5.91 9.15 8.48
CA ALA A 375 -5.90 7.79 7.94
C ALA A 375 -7.18 7.40 7.17
N PRO A 376 -8.41 7.82 7.57
CA PRO A 376 -9.63 7.50 6.83
C PRO A 376 -9.69 8.05 5.40
N PHE A 377 -8.88 9.07 5.09
CA PHE A 377 -8.76 9.61 3.73
C PHE A 377 -8.12 8.62 2.76
N GLY A 378 -7.27 7.71 3.22
CA GLY A 378 -6.77 6.60 2.39
C GLY A 378 -7.92 5.72 1.89
N GLY A 379 -8.89 5.41 2.76
CA GLY A 379 -10.10 4.67 2.39
C GLY A 379 -11.08 5.47 1.52
N PHE A 380 -11.13 6.80 1.67
CA PHE A 380 -11.90 7.67 0.76
C PHE A 380 -11.30 7.70 -0.64
N LEU A 381 -9.97 7.79 -0.75
CA LEU A 381 -9.25 7.73 -2.02
C LEU A 381 -9.49 6.39 -2.71
N ALA A 382 -9.31 5.28 -1.99
CA ALA A 382 -9.58 3.94 -2.51
C ALA A 382 -11.05 3.77 -2.93
N SER A 383 -11.99 4.29 -2.15
CA SER A 383 -13.42 4.29 -2.52
C SER A 383 -13.67 5.10 -3.77
N GLY A 384 -13.11 6.32 -3.89
CA GLY A 384 -13.24 7.17 -5.07
C GLY A 384 -12.73 6.50 -6.33
N PHE A 385 -11.54 5.88 -6.26
CA PHE A 385 -10.97 5.09 -7.36
C PHE A 385 -11.92 3.97 -7.81
N LYS A 386 -12.46 3.19 -6.86
CA LYS A 386 -13.41 2.11 -7.18
C LYS A 386 -14.70 2.63 -7.84
N ARG A 387 -15.25 3.76 -7.35
CA ARG A 387 -16.45 4.36 -7.94
C ARG A 387 -16.22 4.90 -9.34
N ALA A 388 -15.05 5.49 -9.61
CA ALA A 388 -14.68 5.93 -10.96
C ALA A 388 -14.71 4.77 -11.96
N LEU A 389 -14.24 3.59 -11.54
CA LEU A 389 -14.22 2.38 -12.37
C LEU A 389 -15.52 1.56 -12.33
N LYS A 390 -16.58 2.07 -11.68
CA LYS A 390 -17.86 1.37 -11.48
C LYS A 390 -17.68 -0.03 -10.85
N VAL A 391 -16.66 -0.20 -10.01
CA VAL A 391 -16.43 -1.43 -9.21
C VAL A 391 -16.72 -1.19 -7.73
N LYS A 392 -16.98 -2.29 -7.00
CA LYS A 392 -17.23 -2.23 -5.55
C LYS A 392 -15.99 -2.56 -4.72
N ASP A 393 -15.24 -3.56 -5.16
CA ASP A 393 -14.08 -4.14 -4.47
C ASP A 393 -12.93 -4.28 -5.48
N PHE A 394 -11.67 -4.20 -5.03
CA PHE A 394 -10.50 -4.32 -5.92
C PHE A 394 -10.34 -5.74 -6.49
N SER A 395 -10.67 -6.75 -5.68
CA SER A 395 -10.61 -8.17 -6.05
C SER A 395 -11.55 -9.00 -5.16
N ASN A 396 -11.67 -10.30 -5.45
CA ASN A 396 -12.46 -11.26 -4.69
C ASN A 396 -11.58 -12.29 -3.95
N VAL A 397 -10.34 -11.91 -3.59
CA VAL A 397 -9.35 -12.81 -2.96
C VAL A 397 -9.88 -13.46 -1.68
N ILE A 398 -10.58 -12.69 -0.84
CA ILE A 398 -11.18 -13.22 0.39
C ILE A 398 -12.70 -13.29 0.20
N PRO A 399 -13.27 -14.51 0.12
CA PRO A 399 -14.70 -14.67 -0.13
C PRO A 399 -15.52 -13.90 0.91
N GLY A 400 -16.36 -12.99 0.43
CA GLY A 400 -17.22 -12.14 1.25
C GLY A 400 -16.56 -10.93 1.93
N HIS A 401 -15.26 -10.69 1.72
CA HIS A 401 -14.49 -9.59 2.33
C HIS A 401 -13.76 -8.68 1.34
N GLY A 402 -13.77 -9.01 0.04
CA GLY A 402 -13.12 -8.19 -1.00
C GLY A 402 -11.61 -8.42 -1.13
N GLY A 403 -10.93 -7.43 -1.73
CA GLY A 403 -9.50 -7.47 -2.02
C GLY A 403 -8.64 -7.15 -0.80
N ILE A 404 -7.34 -7.46 -0.86
CA ILE A 404 -6.37 -7.08 0.17
C ILE A 404 -6.27 -5.56 0.25
N THR A 405 -6.36 -4.92 -0.90
CA THR A 405 -6.36 -3.46 -1.03
C THR A 405 -7.53 -2.81 -0.29
N ASP A 406 -8.72 -3.43 -0.32
CA ASP A 406 -9.90 -2.93 0.40
C ASP A 406 -9.73 -2.94 1.94
N ARG A 407 -8.78 -3.73 2.46
CA ARG A 407 -8.55 -3.88 3.90
C ARG A 407 -7.37 -3.07 4.41
N PHE A 408 -6.47 -2.64 3.53
CA PHE A 408 -5.24 -1.92 3.90
C PHE A 408 -5.18 -0.48 3.36
N ASP A 409 -6.26 0.01 2.74
CA ASP A 409 -6.34 1.36 2.16
C ASP A 409 -6.03 2.49 3.14
N CYS A 410 -6.52 2.41 4.38
CA CYS A 410 -6.23 3.36 5.46
C CYS A 410 -4.90 3.04 6.17
N HIS A 411 -4.54 1.76 6.23
CA HIS A 411 -3.35 1.30 6.95
C HIS A 411 -2.04 1.70 6.27
N ILE A 412 -2.00 1.74 4.94
CA ILE A 412 -0.84 2.22 4.19
C ILE A 412 -0.46 3.64 4.59
N LEU A 413 -1.45 4.54 4.61
CA LEU A 413 -1.23 5.93 4.99
C LEU A 413 -0.77 6.06 6.46
N MET A 414 -1.33 5.25 7.36
CA MET A 414 -0.91 5.21 8.76
C MET A 414 0.54 4.69 8.91
N GLY A 415 0.90 3.66 8.15
CA GLY A 415 2.23 3.07 8.11
C GLY A 415 3.31 4.08 7.70
N GLY A 416 3.06 4.78 6.61
CA GLY A 416 3.89 5.88 6.10
C GLY A 416 4.09 7.00 7.11
N PHE A 417 2.98 7.52 7.65
CA PHE A 417 3.04 8.58 8.65
C PHE A 417 3.84 8.16 9.88
N THR A 418 3.61 6.95 10.39
CA THR A 418 4.36 6.43 11.55
C THR A 418 5.86 6.40 11.27
N TYR A 419 6.27 6.01 10.06
CA TYR A 419 7.68 6.01 9.68
C TYR A 419 8.30 7.41 9.70
N PHE A 420 7.67 8.37 9.01
CA PHE A 420 8.18 9.74 8.97
C PHE A 420 8.18 10.39 10.35
N TYR A 421 7.15 10.12 11.15
CA TYR A 421 7.04 10.59 12.53
C TYR A 421 8.17 10.04 13.41
N LEU A 422 8.41 8.72 13.36
CA LEU A 422 9.51 8.08 14.09
C LEU A 422 10.87 8.62 13.70
N LYS A 423 11.12 8.76 12.39
CA LYS A 423 12.38 9.25 11.86
C LYS A 423 12.66 10.69 12.30
N THR A 424 11.61 11.50 12.40
CA THR A 424 11.70 12.93 12.70
C THR A 424 11.78 13.20 14.19
N PHE A 425 10.84 12.68 14.99
CA PHE A 425 10.68 13.08 16.38
C PHE A 425 11.34 12.11 17.35
N VAL A 426 11.28 10.80 17.11
CA VAL A 426 11.74 9.80 18.09
C VAL A 426 13.22 9.45 17.88
N ARG A 427 13.64 9.22 16.62
CA ARG A 427 15.03 8.82 16.32
C ARG A 427 16.04 9.96 16.42
N LYS A 428 15.69 11.20 16.03
CA LYS A 428 16.60 12.35 16.13
C LYS A 428 16.96 12.65 17.59
N GLN A 429 15.96 12.60 18.49
CA GLN A 429 16.18 12.79 19.92
C GLN A 429 17.18 11.76 20.49
N GLN A 430 17.05 10.49 20.07
CA GLN A 430 17.99 9.44 20.48
C GLN A 430 19.42 9.67 19.99
N LEU A 431 19.61 10.13 18.75
CA LEU A 431 20.96 10.36 18.20
C LEU A 431 21.67 11.52 18.93
N VAL A 432 20.97 12.64 19.14
CA VAL A 432 21.53 13.78 19.88
C VAL A 432 21.88 13.38 21.30
N GLU A 433 21.02 12.62 21.98
CA GLU A 433 21.29 12.13 23.33
C GLU A 433 22.51 11.20 23.39
N VAL A 434 22.70 10.34 22.39
CA VAL A 434 23.88 9.45 22.30
C VAL A 434 25.15 10.25 22.02
N VAL A 435 25.14 11.16 21.06
CA VAL A 435 26.30 12.01 20.72
C VAL A 435 26.67 12.88 21.91
N TYR A 436 25.69 13.47 22.59
CA TYR A 436 25.92 14.26 23.80
C TYR A 436 26.52 13.41 24.94
N LYS A 437 26.01 12.19 25.16
CA LYS A 437 26.59 11.27 26.16
C LYS A 437 27.98 10.79 25.80
N MET A 438 28.29 10.60 24.51
CA MET A 438 29.65 10.30 24.04
C MET A 438 30.56 11.50 24.26
N PHE A 439 30.09 12.70 23.93
CA PHE A 439 30.81 13.95 24.15
C PHE A 439 31.18 14.14 25.63
N LEU A 440 30.23 13.94 26.55
CA LEU A 440 30.48 14.04 28.00
C LEU A 440 31.48 13.01 28.54
N LYS A 441 31.73 11.91 27.82
CA LYS A 441 32.71 10.88 28.21
C LYS A 441 34.13 11.20 27.75
N LEU A 442 34.31 12.14 26.83
CA LEU A 442 35.63 12.53 26.34
C LEU A 442 36.36 13.37 27.41
N PRO A 443 37.70 13.32 27.48
CA PRO A 443 38.47 14.24 28.31
C PRO A 443 38.25 15.70 27.84
N LYS A 444 38.34 16.66 28.77
CA LYS A 444 38.02 18.08 28.51
C LYS A 444 38.77 18.68 27.30
N ASN A 445 39.99 18.25 27.05
CA ASN A 445 40.80 18.75 25.92
C ASN A 445 40.21 18.32 24.57
N GLU A 446 39.78 17.07 24.45
CA GLU A 446 39.13 16.54 23.23
C GLU A 446 37.72 17.13 23.03
N GLN A 447 37.00 17.41 24.12
CA GLN A 447 35.71 18.10 24.05
C GLN A 447 35.85 19.50 23.42
N LEU A 448 36.87 20.26 23.82
CA LEU A 448 37.14 21.60 23.29
C LEU A 448 37.56 21.54 21.81
N GLU A 449 38.38 20.56 21.43
CA GLU A 449 38.76 20.35 20.03
C GLU A 449 37.54 20.00 19.17
N LEU A 450 36.68 19.08 19.62
CA LEU A 450 35.48 18.69 18.89
C LEU A 450 34.48 19.86 18.75
N LEU A 451 34.30 20.66 19.81
CA LEU A 451 33.49 21.88 19.76
C LEU A 451 34.05 22.91 18.78
N SER A 452 35.38 23.06 18.71
CA SER A 452 36.03 23.96 17.75
C SER A 452 35.80 23.52 16.30
N LYS A 453 35.87 22.21 16.02
CA LYS A 453 35.58 21.64 14.70
C LYS A 453 34.10 21.78 14.33
N PHE A 454 33.18 21.60 15.27
CA PHE A 454 31.74 21.84 15.00
C PHE A 454 31.45 23.32 14.70
N ARG A 455 32.11 24.25 15.37
CA ARG A 455 31.97 25.69 15.11
C ARG A 455 32.51 26.11 13.73
N GLN A 456 33.40 25.33 13.12
CA GLN A 456 33.89 25.56 11.75
C GLN A 456 32.96 24.98 10.67
N LEU A 457 32.04 24.08 11.03
CA LEU A 457 31.08 23.43 10.12
C LEU A 457 29.71 24.12 10.10
N SER A 458 29.44 25.01 11.05
CA SER A 458 28.28 25.92 11.07
C SER A 458 28.63 27.23 10.38
#